data_AF-A0A520G381-F1
#
_entry.id   AF-A0A520G381-F1
#
_cell.length_a   1.000
_cell.length_b   1.000
_cell.length_c   1.000
_cell.angle_alpha   90.00
_cell.angle_beta   90.00
_cell.angle_gamma   90.00
#
_symmetry.space_group_name_H-M   'P 1'
#
loop_
_entity.id
_entity.type
_entity.pdbx_description
1 polymer ?
#
loop_
_entity_poly.entity_id
_entity_poly.type
_entity_poly.pdbx_seq_one_letter_code
_entity_poly.pdbx_strand_id
1 'polypeptide(L)'
;MATVSTPRKTRKVSASVQLTREERAARTREQLLVSAARVVGEYGYRDASIQRITADAGMAQGTFYLYFESRQALFDEVLPHFGLQMLEVVRERAHGAKGFFEVEEIGVRAVFEYLFDNPWFWRVLNEAEIEAPTAWARHHSEVTRRYTKFLHRARAEGEITAYAESELGTL
;
A
#
# COMPACT_ATOMS: atom_id res chain seq x y z
N MET A 1 27.29 -5.93 61.51
CA MET A 1 27.96 -4.88 60.72
C MET A 1 27.59 -5.08 59.26
N ALA A 2 26.77 -4.17 58.73
CA ALA A 2 26.19 -4.24 57.39
C ALA A 2 27.19 -3.75 56.33
N THR A 3 27.46 -4.56 55.30
CA THR A 3 28.16 -4.14 54.09
C THR A 3 27.15 -3.61 53.09
N VAL A 4 27.19 -2.29 52.88
CA VAL A 4 26.38 -1.53 51.93
C VAL A 4 26.77 -1.93 50.51
N SER A 5 25.83 -2.54 49.78
CA SER A 5 25.93 -2.76 48.34
C SER A 5 25.40 -1.52 47.61
N THR A 6 26.29 -0.79 46.94
CA THR A 6 25.96 0.37 46.11
C THR A 6 25.27 -0.09 44.82
N PRO A 7 24.11 0.48 44.43
CA PRO A 7 23.46 0.09 43.19
C PRO A 7 24.23 0.68 41.99
N ARG A 8 24.68 -0.20 41.10
CA ARG A 8 25.32 0.16 39.83
C ARG A 8 24.26 0.78 38.91
N LYS A 9 24.34 2.09 38.65
CA LYS A 9 23.47 2.81 37.71
C LYS A 9 23.45 2.10 36.35
N THR A 10 22.29 1.55 35.98
CA THR A 10 22.01 1.08 34.62
C THR A 10 21.97 2.30 33.69
N ARG A 11 22.95 2.37 32.78
CA ARG A 11 23.03 3.39 31.74
C ARG A 11 21.91 3.14 30.73
N LYS A 12 20.83 3.94 30.77
CA LYS A 12 19.80 3.98 29.72
C LYS A 12 20.48 4.33 28.40
N VAL A 13 20.55 3.39 27.47
CA VAL A 13 20.86 3.68 26.07
C VAL A 13 19.53 3.88 25.36
N SER A 14 19.05 5.12 25.31
CA SER A 14 18.01 5.51 24.35
C SER A 14 18.65 6.43 23.31
N ALA A 15 19.39 5.84 22.38
CA ALA A 15 19.81 6.53 21.19
C ALA A 15 18.59 6.62 20.26
N SER A 16 17.87 7.74 20.33
CA SER A 16 16.89 8.08 19.29
C SER A 16 17.67 8.29 17.99
N VAL A 17 17.53 7.37 17.04
CA VAL A 17 18.11 7.53 15.70
C VAL A 17 17.55 8.81 15.09
N GLN A 18 18.39 9.81 14.87
CA GLN A 18 17.98 11.05 14.20
C GLN A 18 17.76 10.75 12.72
N LEU A 19 16.50 10.84 12.26
CA LEU A 19 16.17 10.67 10.85
C LEU A 19 16.89 11.70 10.00
N THR A 20 17.43 11.26 8.87
CA THR A 20 18.00 12.12 7.83
C THR A 20 16.91 13.02 7.24
N ARG A 21 17.32 14.07 6.52
CA ARG A 21 16.36 14.96 5.84
C ARG A 21 15.52 14.19 4.81
N GLU A 22 16.12 13.24 4.12
CA GLU A 22 15.46 12.39 3.12
C GLU A 22 14.45 11.44 3.77
N GLU A 23 14.81 10.80 4.88
CA GLU A 23 13.88 9.92 5.62
C GLU A 23 12.68 10.68 6.17
N ARG A 24 12.89 11.91 6.67
CA ARG A 24 11.78 12.78 7.11
C ARG A 24 10.88 13.16 5.94
N ALA A 25 11.47 13.47 4.78
CA ALA A 25 10.72 13.81 3.58
C ALA A 25 9.87 12.61 3.11
N ALA A 26 10.46 11.43 3.02
CA ALA A 26 9.76 10.20 2.65
C ALA A 26 8.61 9.88 3.63
N ARG A 27 8.87 9.99 4.94
CA ARG A 27 7.83 9.77 5.97
C ARG A 27 6.68 10.77 5.86
N THR A 28 6.98 12.04 5.60
CA THR A 28 5.95 13.09 5.45
C THR A 28 5.11 12.83 4.20
N ARG A 29 5.76 12.43 3.10
CA ARG A 29 5.08 12.05 1.86
C ARG A 29 4.16 10.85 2.05
N GLU A 30 4.63 9.81 2.75
CA GLU A 30 3.81 8.64 3.10
C GLU A 30 2.60 9.03 3.94
N GLN A 31 2.78 9.90 4.94
CA GLN A 31 1.69 10.37 5.77
C GLN A 31 0.62 11.13 4.97
N LEU A 32 1.02 11.92 3.98
CA LEU A 32 0.08 12.57 3.07
C LEU A 32 -0.69 11.57 2.20
N LEU A 33 -0.06 10.50 1.71
CA LEU A 33 -0.73 9.43 0.97
C LEU A 33 -1.74 8.68 1.83
N VAL A 34 -1.37 8.33 3.06
CA VAL A 34 -2.26 7.66 4.03
C VAL A 34 -3.45 8.54 4.37
N SER A 35 -3.21 9.83 4.66
CA SER A 35 -4.28 10.78 4.92
C SER A 35 -5.19 10.99 3.72
N ALA A 36 -4.63 11.04 2.51
CA ALA A 36 -5.41 11.11 1.29
C ALA A 36 -6.32 9.89 1.12
N ALA A 37 -5.79 8.69 1.29
CA ALA A 37 -6.56 7.44 1.22
C ALA A 37 -7.71 7.41 2.22
N ARG A 38 -7.47 7.80 3.49
CA ARG A 38 -8.51 7.86 4.53
C ARG A 38 -9.59 8.89 4.20
N VAL A 39 -9.19 10.10 3.83
CA VAL A 39 -10.13 11.18 3.49
C VAL A 39 -10.94 10.83 2.24
N VAL A 40 -10.34 10.19 1.24
CA VAL A 40 -11.10 9.65 0.09
C VAL A 40 -12.03 8.53 0.54
N GLY A 41 -11.59 7.62 1.42
CA GLY A 41 -12.45 6.59 2.00
C GLY A 41 -13.70 7.15 2.68
N GLU A 42 -13.56 8.23 3.43
CA GLU A 42 -14.64 8.85 4.19
C GLU A 42 -15.53 9.77 3.34
N TYR A 43 -14.93 10.62 2.50
CA TYR A 43 -15.62 11.70 1.80
C TYR A 43 -15.73 11.48 0.27
N GLY A 44 -14.93 10.60 -0.31
CA GLY A 44 -14.80 10.42 -1.76
C GLY A 44 -13.81 11.42 -2.37
N TYR A 45 -13.38 11.16 -3.61
CA TYR A 45 -12.36 11.99 -4.27
C TYR A 45 -12.77 13.44 -4.44
N ARG A 46 -14.04 13.70 -4.78
CA ARG A 46 -14.55 15.06 -5.03
C ARG A 46 -14.40 15.95 -3.79
N ASP A 47 -14.85 15.44 -2.65
CA ASP A 47 -14.90 16.18 -1.39
C ASP A 47 -13.60 16.10 -0.56
N ALA A 48 -12.66 15.23 -0.94
CA ALA A 48 -11.34 15.14 -0.36
C ALA A 48 -10.47 16.36 -0.74
N SER A 49 -10.57 17.46 -0.01
CA SER A 49 -9.77 18.67 -0.28
C SER A 49 -8.36 18.61 0.34
N ILE A 50 -7.42 19.41 -0.18
CA ILE A 50 -6.07 19.56 0.43
C ILE A 50 -6.18 19.97 1.90
N GLN A 51 -7.17 20.79 2.26
CA GLN A 51 -7.45 21.15 3.65
C GLN A 51 -7.78 19.95 4.52
N ARG A 52 -8.69 19.07 4.05
CA ARG A 52 -9.07 17.86 4.81
C ARG A 52 -7.88 16.91 4.95
N ILE A 53 -7.15 16.70 3.86
CA ILE A 53 -5.97 15.82 3.82
C ILE A 53 -4.89 16.31 4.79
N THR A 54 -4.56 17.60 4.76
CA THR A 54 -3.54 18.16 5.65
C THR A 54 -4.01 18.25 7.10
N ALA A 55 -5.30 18.50 7.35
CA ALA A 55 -5.88 18.44 8.68
C ALA A 55 -5.82 17.02 9.27
N ASP A 56 -6.18 15.99 8.50
CA ASP A 56 -6.04 14.58 8.90
C ASP A 56 -4.56 14.21 9.15
N ALA A 57 -3.65 14.70 8.32
CA ALA A 57 -2.21 14.50 8.49
C ALA A 57 -1.60 15.28 9.67
N GLY A 58 -2.33 16.22 10.30
CA GLY A 58 -1.79 17.11 11.33
C GLY A 58 -0.73 18.07 10.78
N MET A 59 -0.86 18.50 9.53
CA MET A 59 0.11 19.33 8.80
C MET A 59 -0.49 20.68 8.39
N ALA A 60 0.35 21.69 8.23
CA ALA A 60 -0.05 22.93 7.59
C ALA A 60 -0.24 22.71 6.07
N GLN A 61 -1.19 23.42 5.46
CA GLN A 61 -1.42 23.33 4.01
C GLN A 61 -0.16 23.61 3.17
N GLY A 62 0.68 24.56 3.60
CA GLY A 62 1.95 24.85 2.93
C GLY A 62 2.90 23.65 2.85
N THR A 63 2.81 22.71 3.80
CA THR A 63 3.61 21.46 3.79
C THR A 63 3.25 20.57 2.61
N PHE A 64 1.97 20.53 2.20
CA PHE A 64 1.52 19.73 1.07
C PHE A 64 2.30 20.04 -0.20
N TYR A 65 2.42 21.33 -0.51
CA TYR A 65 3.06 21.83 -1.73
C TYR A 65 4.58 21.62 -1.76
N LEU A 66 5.19 21.14 -0.66
CA LEU A 66 6.59 20.70 -0.66
C LEU A 66 6.76 19.29 -1.27
N TYR A 67 5.68 18.51 -1.35
CA TYR A 67 5.71 17.10 -1.77
C TYR A 67 4.87 16.80 -3.00
N PHE A 68 3.78 17.53 -3.20
CA PHE A 68 2.86 17.33 -4.32
C PHE A 68 2.51 18.67 -4.97
N GLU A 69 2.63 18.72 -6.29
CA GLU A 69 2.34 19.94 -7.08
C GLU A 69 0.85 20.29 -7.07
N SER A 70 -0.02 19.29 -6.94
CA SER A 70 -1.47 19.47 -6.92
C SER A 70 -2.16 18.34 -6.16
N ARG A 71 -3.44 18.55 -5.84
CA ARG A 71 -4.30 17.48 -5.31
C ARG A 71 -4.35 16.28 -6.25
N GLN A 72 -4.43 16.53 -7.56
CA GLN A 72 -4.50 15.45 -8.55
C GLN A 72 -3.20 14.64 -8.59
N ALA A 73 -2.04 15.31 -8.48
CA ALA A 73 -0.75 14.62 -8.44
C ALA A 73 -0.64 13.64 -7.26
N LEU A 74 -1.18 14.01 -6.09
CA LEU A 74 -1.31 13.08 -4.96
C LEU A 74 -2.26 11.92 -5.29
N PHE A 75 -3.46 12.21 -5.81
CA PHE A 75 -4.48 11.21 -6.13
C PHE A 75 -4.03 10.19 -7.17
N ASP A 76 -3.25 10.62 -8.16
CA ASP A 76 -2.66 9.78 -9.20
C ASP A 76 -1.65 8.76 -8.64
N GLU A 77 -1.27 8.89 -7.37
CA GLU A 77 -0.37 7.98 -6.67
C GLU A 77 -1.05 7.09 -5.62
N VAL A 78 -2.18 7.52 -5.04
CA VAL A 78 -2.83 6.82 -3.92
C VAL A 78 -3.10 5.35 -4.26
N LEU A 79 -3.89 5.08 -5.29
CA LEU A 79 -4.29 3.71 -5.62
C LEU A 79 -3.10 2.82 -6.05
N PRO A 80 -2.19 3.26 -6.94
CA PRO A 80 -0.99 2.48 -7.26
C PRO A 80 -0.11 2.17 -6.04
N HIS A 81 0.08 3.14 -5.14
CA HIS A 81 0.90 2.97 -3.95
C HIS A 81 0.36 1.86 -3.04
N PHE A 82 -0.90 1.99 -2.64
CA PHE A 82 -1.53 1.01 -1.75
C PHE A 82 -1.80 -0.33 -2.44
N GLY A 83 -2.08 -0.33 -3.74
CA GLY A 83 -2.19 -1.55 -4.53
C GLY A 83 -0.89 -2.35 -4.56
N LEU A 84 0.25 -1.68 -4.72
CA LEU A 84 1.56 -2.35 -4.66
C LEU A 84 1.88 -2.87 -3.26
N GLN A 85 1.52 -2.13 -2.20
CA GLN A 85 1.67 -2.60 -0.83
C GLN A 85 0.83 -3.86 -0.56
N MET A 86 -0.43 -3.89 -1.02
CA MET A 86 -1.29 -5.07 -0.91
C MET A 86 -0.66 -6.28 -1.63
N LEU A 87 -0.11 -6.09 -2.83
CA LEU A 87 0.56 -7.16 -3.56
C LEU A 87 1.85 -7.64 -2.88
N GLU A 88 2.54 -6.78 -2.14
CA GLU A 88 3.69 -7.20 -1.34
C GLU A 88 3.24 -8.04 -0.14
N VAL A 89 2.14 -7.67 0.53
CA VAL A 89 1.55 -8.50 1.60
C VAL A 89 1.19 -9.90 1.06
N VAL A 90 0.57 -9.97 -0.11
CA VAL A 90 0.27 -11.25 -0.79
C VAL A 90 1.55 -12.05 -1.02
N ARG A 91 2.60 -11.40 -1.56
CA ARG A 91 3.89 -12.05 -1.83
C ARG A 91 4.55 -12.58 -0.56
N GLU A 92 4.55 -11.80 0.53
CA GLU A 92 5.11 -12.20 1.81
C GLU A 92 4.35 -13.39 2.42
N ARG A 93 3.02 -13.36 2.37
CA ARG A 93 2.17 -14.45 2.89
C ARG A 93 2.32 -15.74 2.09
N ALA A 94 2.46 -15.64 0.76
CA ALA A 94 2.67 -16.78 -0.12
C ALA A 94 4.12 -17.29 -0.14
N HIS A 95 5.03 -16.69 0.64
CA HIS A 95 6.43 -17.10 0.67
C HIS A 95 6.57 -18.56 1.16
N GLY A 96 7.09 -19.43 0.29
CA GLY A 96 7.31 -20.85 0.58
C GLY A 96 6.11 -21.76 0.26
N ALA A 97 4.99 -21.19 -0.20
CA ALA A 97 3.87 -21.96 -0.75
C ALA A 97 4.30 -22.72 -2.01
N LYS A 98 3.65 -23.86 -2.26
CA LYS A 98 3.97 -24.78 -3.35
C LYS A 98 2.82 -24.88 -4.33
N GLY A 99 3.14 -24.61 -5.59
CA GLY A 99 2.19 -24.70 -6.68
C GLY A 99 1.18 -23.55 -6.70
N PHE A 100 0.43 -23.50 -7.79
CA PHE A 100 -0.54 -22.49 -8.13
C PHE A 100 -1.67 -22.39 -7.09
N PHE A 101 -2.35 -23.50 -6.78
CA PHE A 101 -3.56 -23.45 -5.96
C PHE A 101 -3.30 -23.00 -4.52
N GLU A 102 -2.16 -23.38 -3.92
CA GLU A 102 -1.79 -22.93 -2.57
C GLU A 102 -1.46 -21.43 -2.56
N VAL A 103 -0.68 -20.97 -3.55
CA VAL A 103 -0.37 -19.54 -3.71
C VAL A 103 -1.64 -18.72 -3.94
N GLU A 104 -2.58 -19.23 -4.74
CA GLU A 104 -3.84 -18.57 -5.05
C GLU A 104 -4.75 -18.48 -3.81
N GLU A 105 -4.90 -19.56 -3.05
CA GLU A 105 -5.71 -19.54 -1.81
C GLU A 105 -5.13 -18.54 -0.80
N ILE A 106 -3.81 -18.56 -0.58
CA ILE A 106 -3.13 -17.63 0.33
C ILE A 106 -3.28 -16.20 -0.18
N GLY A 107 -3.12 -15.98 -1.49
CA GLY A 107 -3.20 -14.67 -2.11
C GLY A 107 -4.59 -14.05 -1.97
N VAL A 108 -5.64 -14.80 -2.31
CA VAL A 108 -7.04 -14.36 -2.17
C VAL A 108 -7.36 -14.03 -0.71
N ARG A 109 -6.94 -14.89 0.23
CA ARG A 109 -7.13 -14.63 1.67
C ARG A 109 -6.42 -13.35 2.12
N ALA A 110 -5.15 -13.17 1.72
CA ALA A 110 -4.36 -12.00 2.08
C ALA A 110 -4.95 -10.70 1.49
N VAL A 111 -5.51 -10.75 0.27
CA VAL A 111 -6.24 -9.62 -0.32
C VAL A 111 -7.46 -9.28 0.52
N PHE A 112 -8.29 -10.26 0.89
CA PHE A 112 -9.47 -9.99 1.73
C PHE A 112 -9.10 -9.47 3.12
N GLU A 113 -8.06 -10.02 3.76
CA GLU A 113 -7.54 -9.50 5.03
C GLU A 113 -7.09 -8.04 4.89
N TYR A 114 -6.32 -7.73 3.84
CA TYR A 114 -5.88 -6.35 3.58
C TYR A 114 -7.06 -5.40 3.39
N LEU A 115 -8.08 -5.80 2.62
CA LEU A 115 -9.27 -4.99 2.36
C LEU A 115 -10.13 -4.82 3.62
N PHE A 116 -10.16 -5.82 4.50
CA PHE A 116 -10.84 -5.73 5.79
C PHE A 116 -10.14 -4.74 6.73
N ASP A 117 -8.81 -4.77 6.78
CA ASP A 117 -8.01 -3.84 7.58
C ASP A 117 -7.98 -2.42 6.98
N ASN A 118 -8.29 -2.29 5.68
CA ASN A 118 -8.24 -1.05 4.93
C ASN A 118 -9.55 -0.79 4.17
N PRO A 119 -10.69 -0.57 4.86
CA PRO A 119 -11.99 -0.42 4.21
C PRO A 119 -12.09 0.80 3.28
N TRP A 120 -11.24 1.82 3.49
CA TRP A 120 -11.10 2.98 2.62
C TRP A 120 -10.68 2.59 1.19
N PHE A 121 -9.98 1.46 1.03
CA PHE A 121 -9.46 1.01 -0.26
C PHE A 121 -10.57 0.76 -1.27
N TRP A 122 -11.73 0.27 -0.82
CA TRP A 122 -12.88 0.02 -1.69
C TRP A 122 -13.35 1.28 -2.41
N ARG A 123 -13.47 2.39 -1.68
CA ARG A 123 -13.92 3.64 -2.27
C ARG A 123 -12.86 4.27 -3.16
N VAL A 124 -11.59 4.19 -2.75
CA VAL A 124 -10.43 4.59 -3.57
C VAL A 124 -10.46 3.84 -4.91
N LEU A 125 -10.59 2.50 -4.89
CA LEU A 125 -10.63 1.68 -6.09
C LEU A 125 -11.84 2.01 -6.99
N ASN A 126 -13.04 2.04 -6.41
CA ASN A 126 -14.29 2.17 -7.16
C ASN A 126 -14.48 3.56 -7.81
N GLU A 127 -13.98 4.62 -7.19
CA GLU A 127 -14.11 5.98 -7.73
C GLU A 127 -12.93 6.39 -8.64
N ALA A 128 -11.78 5.71 -8.54
CA ALA A 128 -10.55 6.11 -9.23
C ALA A 128 -10.67 6.13 -10.76
N GLU A 129 -11.47 5.25 -11.37
CA GLU A 129 -11.62 5.25 -12.84
C GLU A 129 -12.11 6.60 -13.37
N ILE A 130 -12.99 7.27 -12.63
CA ILE A 130 -13.55 8.58 -13.00
C ILE A 130 -12.69 9.72 -12.47
N GLU A 131 -12.27 9.64 -11.21
CA GLU A 131 -11.70 10.79 -10.49
C GLU A 131 -10.16 10.81 -10.52
N ALA A 132 -9.52 9.68 -10.80
CA ALA A 132 -8.07 9.53 -10.90
C ALA A 132 -7.68 8.49 -11.96
N PRO A 133 -8.04 8.71 -13.24
CA PRO A 133 -7.90 7.70 -14.30
C PRO A 133 -6.45 7.24 -14.50
N THR A 134 -5.47 8.12 -14.28
CA THR A 134 -4.04 7.77 -14.31
C THR A 134 -3.68 6.76 -13.21
N ALA A 135 -4.17 6.98 -11.99
CA ALA A 135 -3.98 6.04 -10.88
C ALA A 135 -4.64 4.69 -11.18
N TRP A 136 -5.88 4.70 -11.66
CA TRP A 136 -6.62 3.49 -12.01
C TRP A 136 -5.89 2.68 -13.09
N ALA A 137 -5.50 3.31 -14.19
CA ALA A 137 -4.83 2.64 -15.31
C ALA A 137 -3.49 2.02 -14.87
N ARG A 138 -2.71 2.74 -14.05
CA ARG A 138 -1.45 2.22 -13.49
C ARG A 138 -1.70 1.03 -12.58
N HIS A 139 -2.63 1.15 -11.64
CA HIS A 139 -2.96 0.06 -10.71
C HIS A 139 -3.44 -1.19 -11.45
N HIS A 140 -4.39 -1.03 -12.38
CA HIS A 140 -4.93 -2.13 -13.17
C HIS A 140 -3.83 -2.81 -14.01
N SER A 141 -2.99 -2.03 -14.68
CA SER A 141 -1.86 -2.56 -15.46
C SER A 141 -0.89 -3.37 -14.60
N GLU A 142 -0.60 -2.93 -13.38
CA GLU A 142 0.27 -3.66 -12.45
C GLU A 142 -0.35 -4.98 -11.98
N VAL A 143 -1.62 -4.96 -11.57
CA VAL A 143 -2.35 -6.13 -11.08
C VAL A 143 -2.51 -7.16 -12.19
N THR A 144 -3.06 -6.77 -13.34
CA THR A 144 -3.25 -7.67 -14.49
C THR A 144 -1.92 -8.27 -14.92
N ARG A 145 -0.88 -7.45 -15.11
CA ARG A 145 0.43 -7.96 -15.57
C ARG A 145 1.01 -9.01 -14.64
N ARG A 146 0.91 -8.83 -13.33
CA ARG A 146 1.43 -9.79 -12.34
C ARG A 146 0.61 -11.06 -12.30
N TYR A 147 -0.72 -10.94 -12.34
CA TYR A 147 -1.62 -12.08 -12.28
C TYR A 147 -1.56 -12.93 -13.57
N THR A 148 -1.55 -12.29 -14.74
CA THR A 148 -1.35 -12.97 -16.03
C THR A 148 -0.02 -13.73 -16.05
N LYS A 149 1.08 -13.15 -15.56
CA LYS A 149 2.36 -13.87 -15.42
C LYS A 149 2.26 -15.10 -14.53
N PHE A 150 1.51 -15.01 -13.42
CA PHE A 150 1.28 -16.13 -12.52
C PHE A 150 0.49 -17.25 -13.19
N LEU A 151 -0.57 -16.92 -13.93
CA LEU A 151 -1.36 -17.88 -14.71
C LEU A 151 -0.54 -18.56 -15.82
N HIS A 152 0.28 -17.81 -16.57
CA HIS A 152 1.17 -18.40 -17.58
C HIS A 152 2.16 -19.39 -16.97
N ARG A 153 2.72 -19.09 -15.78
CA ARG A 153 3.62 -20.01 -15.09
C ARG A 153 2.91 -21.31 -14.69
N ALA A 154 1.76 -21.19 -14.04
CA ALA A 154 0.95 -22.34 -13.62
C ALA A 154 0.56 -23.23 -14.81
N ARG A 155 0.25 -22.62 -15.95
CA ARG A 155 -0.05 -23.35 -17.19
C ARG A 155 1.17 -24.10 -17.71
N ALA A 156 2.33 -23.43 -17.80
CA ALA A 156 3.56 -24.04 -18.28
C ALA A 156 4.04 -25.19 -17.38
N GLU A 157 3.75 -25.10 -16.09
CA GLU A 157 4.03 -26.14 -15.07
C GLU A 157 2.98 -27.27 -15.07
N GLY A 158 1.92 -27.16 -15.89
CA GLY A 158 0.85 -28.17 -16.00
C GLY A 158 -0.13 -28.17 -14.83
N GLU A 159 -0.09 -27.16 -13.97
CA GLU A 159 -0.95 -27.02 -12.80
C GLU A 159 -2.37 -26.57 -13.17
N ILE A 160 -2.51 -25.82 -14.26
CA ILE A 160 -3.80 -25.46 -14.86
C ILE A 160 -3.84 -25.90 -16.33
N THR A 161 -4.95 -26.54 -16.74
CA THR A 161 -5.08 -27.17 -18.07
C THR A 161 -6.35 -26.80 -18.82
N ALA A 162 -7.32 -26.16 -18.17
CA ALA A 162 -8.66 -25.91 -18.72
C ALA A 162 -8.75 -24.75 -19.73
N TYR A 163 -7.67 -23.99 -19.92
CA TYR A 163 -7.63 -22.81 -20.80
C TYR A 163 -6.64 -23.07 -21.95
N ALA A 164 -6.68 -22.29 -23.02
CA ALA A 164 -5.64 -22.11 -24.04
C ALA A 164 -4.69 -20.95 -23.67
N GLU A 165 -3.45 -20.94 -24.17
CA GLU A 165 -2.47 -19.90 -23.78
C GLU A 165 -2.91 -18.51 -24.25
N SER A 166 -3.60 -18.47 -25.39
CA SER A 166 -4.23 -17.28 -25.96
C SER A 166 -5.36 -16.72 -25.10
N GLU A 167 -6.00 -17.52 -24.26
CA GLU A 167 -7.13 -17.09 -23.41
C GLU A 167 -6.66 -16.37 -22.14
N LEU A 168 -5.39 -16.56 -21.73
CA LEU A 168 -4.83 -15.94 -20.53
C LEU A 168 -4.46 -14.45 -20.71
N GLY A 169 -4.28 -14.02 -21.96
CA GLY A 169 -3.96 -12.62 -22.30
C GLY A 169 -5.18 -11.71 -22.50
N THR A 170 -6.39 -12.29 -22.44
CA THR A 170 -7.67 -11.59 -22.64
C THR A 170 -8.52 -11.50 -21.37
N LEU A 171 -7.99 -11.97 -20.24
CA LEU A 171 -8.55 -11.79 -18.89
C LEU A 171 -8.10 -10.44 -18.31
#